data_AF-A0A967Z8N6-F1
#
_entry.id   AF-A0A967Z8N6-F1
#
_cell.length_a   1.000
_cell.length_b   1.000
_cell.length_c   1.000
_cell.angle_alpha   90.00
_cell.angle_beta   90.00
_cell.angle_gamma   90.00
#
_symmetry.space_group_name_H-M   'P 1'
#
loop_
_entity.id
_entity.type
_entity.pdbx_description
1 polymer ?
#
loop_
_entity_poly.entity_id
_entity_poly.type
_entity_poly.pdbx_seq_one_letter_code
_entity_poly.pdbx_strand_id
1 'polypeptide(L)' 'DDVQGRTKMYKNIVDGEHEMDAGMPESFNVLVKEIRSLGINIELETD' A
#
# COMPACT_ATOMS: atom_id res chain seq x y z
N ASP A 1 -2.85 -1.62 5.85
CA ASP A 1 -3.47 -0.29 5.68
C ASP A 1 -3.47 0.19 4.22
N ASP A 2 -3.95 -0.62 3.27
CA ASP A 2 -4.15 -0.15 1.90
C ASP A 2 -5.53 0.51 1.81
N VAL A 3 -5.55 1.84 1.80
CA VAL A 3 -6.79 2.63 1.76
C VAL A 3 -7.55 2.39 0.46
N GLN A 4 -6.83 2.22 -0.66
CA GLN A 4 -7.45 2.01 -1.97
C GLN A 4 -7.90 0.55 -2.13
N GLY A 5 -7.06 -0.40 -1.71
CA GLY A 5 -7.36 -1.83 -1.74
C GLY A 5 -8.59 -2.21 -0.92
N ARG A 6 -8.84 -1.54 0.21
CA ARG A 6 -10.06 -1.80 1.03
C ARG A 6 -11.36 -1.46 0.31
N THR A 7 -11.41 -0.34 -0.41
CA THR A 7 -12.61 0.07 -1.16
C THR A 7 -12.85 -0.85 -2.35
N LYS A 8 -11.79 -1.20 -3.09
CA LYS A 8 -11.86 -2.19 -4.17
C LYS A 8 -12.32 -3.55 -3.65
N MET A 9 -11.76 -4.02 -2.54
CA MET A 9 -12.14 -5.29 -1.93
C MET A 9 -13.63 -5.34 -1.57
N TYR A 10 -14.16 -4.26 -0.99
CA TYR A 10 -15.59 -4.19 -0.68
C TYR A 10 -16.45 -4.28 -1.94
N LYS A 11 -16.06 -3.59 -3.01
CA LYS A 11 -16.75 -3.64 -4.30
C LYS A 11 -16.69 -5.04 -4.92
N ASN A 12 -15.53 -5.68 -4.91
CA ASN A 12 -15.33 -7.02 -5.46
C ASN A 12 -16.16 -8.07 -4.72
N ILE A 13 -16.26 -7.98 -3.38
CA ILE A 13 -17.15 -8.83 -2.57
C ILE A 13 -18.63 -8.63 -2.96
N VAL A 14 -19.05 -7.39 -3.23
CA VAL A 14 -20.43 -7.08 -3.65
C VAL A 14 -20.73 -7.56 -5.08
N ASP A 15 -19.76 -7.43 -5.97
CA ASP A 15 -19.87 -7.78 -7.39
C ASP A 15 -19.66 -9.29 -7.66
N GLY A 16 -19.28 -10.06 -6.63
CA GLY A 16 -19.03 -11.51 -6.72
C GLY A 16 -17.70 -11.89 -7.37
N GLU A 17 -16.82 -10.90 -7.59
CA GLU A 17 -15.47 -11.10 -8.10
C GLU A 17 -14.51 -11.35 -6.93
N HIS A 18 -13.78 -12.47 -6.97
CA HIS A 18 -12.83 -12.85 -5.92
C HIS A 18 -11.39 -12.45 -6.25
N GLU A 19 -11.22 -11.29 -6.89
CA GLU A 19 -9.89 -10.73 -7.15
C GLU A 19 -9.48 -9.74 -6.06
N MET A 20 -8.23 -9.84 -5.61
CA MET A 20 -7.61 -8.88 -4.70
C MET A 20 -6.47 -8.20 -5.42
N ASP A 21 -6.55 -6.87 -5.47
CA ASP A 21 -5.48 -6.02 -5.97
C ASP A 21 -4.74 -5.45 -4.75
N ALA A 22 -3.61 -6.06 -4.41
CA ALA A 22 -2.84 -5.71 -3.23
C ALA A 22 -1.88 -4.56 -3.55
N GLY A 23 -2.18 -3.37 -3.02
CA GLY A 23 -1.28 -2.22 -3.07
C GLY A 23 -0.28 -2.17 -1.92
N MET A 24 0.57 -1.15 -1.95
CA MET A 24 1.52 -0.86 -0.87
C MET A 24 0.77 -0.41 0.40
N PRO A 25 1.05 -0.99 1.59
CA PRO A 25 0.43 -0.53 2.83
C PRO A 25 0.86 0.89 3.19
N GLU A 26 -0.07 1.70 3.70
CA GLU A 26 0.27 3.07 4.13
C GLU A 26 1.28 3.11 5.29
N SER A 27 1.30 2.08 6.15
CA SER A 27 2.31 1.94 7.21
C SER A 27 3.74 1.83 6.66
N PHE A 28 3.93 1.26 5.47
CA PHE A 28 5.23 1.22 4.81
C PHE A 28 5.64 2.62 4.32
N ASN A 29 4.70 3.38 3.77
CA ASN A 29 4.94 4.78 3.39
C ASN A 29 5.35 5.64 4.59
N VAL A 30 4.74 5.41 5.76
CA VAL A 30 5.11 6.10 7.01
C VAL A 30 6.54 5.75 7.42
N LEU A 31 6.89 4.47 7.46
CA LEU A 31 8.23 4.01 7.81
C LEU A 31 9.31 4.63 6.90
N VAL A 32 9.08 4.67 5.58
CA VAL A 32 10.01 5.28 4.63
C VAL A 32 10.19 6.77 4.91
N LYS A 33 9.12 7.50 5.23
CA LYS A 33 9.17 8.92 5.60
C LYS A 33 9.93 9.14 6.92
N GLU A 34 9.71 8.28 7.91
CA GLU A 34 10.40 8.34 9.21
C GLU A 34 11.91 8.13 9.04
N ILE A 35 12.33 7.13 8.26
CA ILE A 35 13.75 6.89 7.97
C ILE A 35 14.38 8.07 7.22
N ARG A 36 13.68 8.62 6.22
CA ARG A 36 14.15 9.82 5.48
C ARG A 36 14.27 11.05 6.38
N SER A 37 13.42 11.19 7.40
CA SER A 37 13.49 12.29 8.37
C SER A 37 14.79 12.27 9.19
N LEU A 38 15.44 11.12 9.30
CA LEU A 38 16.75 10.95 9.95
C LEU A 38 17.92 11.32 9.02
N GLY A 39 17.67 11.75 7.78
CA GLY A 39 18.70 12.04 6.78
C GLY A 39 19.24 10.79 6.08
N ILE A 40 18.59 9.64 6.25
CA ILE A 40 18.98 8.38 5.60
C ILE A 40 18.26 8.29 4.26
N ASN A 41 19.00 8.12 3.15
CA ASN A 41 18.39 7.89 1.85
C ASN A 41 17.93 6.43 1.72
N ILE A 42 16.66 6.23 1.41
CA ILE A 42 16.05 4.93 1.16
C ILE A 42 15.12 5.06 -0.03
N GLU A 43 15.28 4.17 -1.01
CA GLU A 43 14.53 4.14 -2.26
C GLU A 43 14.12 2.69 -2.56
N LEU A 44 12.99 2.54 -3.24
CA LEU A 44 12.56 1.23 -3.73
C LEU A 44 13.21 1.01 -5.09
N GLU A 45 14.02 -0.05 -5.20
CA GLU A 45 14.49 -0.50 -6.51
C GLU A 45 13.34 -1.18 -7.25
N THR A 46 13.17 -0.80 -8.51
CA THR A 46 12.30 -1.48 -9.47
C THR A 46 13.19 -2.23 -10.44
N ASP A 47 13.17 -3.56 -10.37
CA ASP A 47 13.68 -4.44 -11.44
C ASP A 47 12.76 -4.39 -12.68
#